data_AF-A0A1T5IGR6-F1
#
_entry.id   AF-A0A1T5IGR6-F1
#
_cell.length_a   1.000
_cell.length_b   1.000
_cell.length_c   1.000
_cell.angle_alpha   90.00
_cell.angle_beta   90.00
_cell.angle_gamma   90.00
#
_symmetry.space_group_name_H-M   'P 1'
#
loop_
_entity.id
_entity.type
_entity.pdbx_description
1 polymer ?
#
loop_
_entity_poly.entity_id
_entity_poly.type
_entity_poly.pdbx_seq_one_letter_code
_entity_poly.pdbx_strand_id
1 'polypeptide(L)'
;MFFEKEINELVNSISKTNEFKEFKKAKANINKYPDLKEELEDFQKKQIDLYNMNMRGEKNDWLTSDLNRSFKKLSKFPEIHKLLSSGKEFNDMMFKLYKTINDLLNSQFEK
;
A
#
# COMPACT_ATOMS: atom_id res chain seq x y z
N MET A 1 -22.29 -2.15 14.02
CA MET A 1 -22.30 -0.92 13.17
C MET A 1 -23.45 -1.05 12.17
N PHE A 2 -24.23 0.01 11.86
CA PHE A 2 -25.21 -0.08 10.75
C PHE A 2 -24.41 -0.38 9.47
N PHE A 3 -24.69 -1.50 8.77
CA PHE A 3 -23.97 -2.08 7.61
C PHE A 3 -22.83 -3.10 7.85
N GLU A 4 -22.68 -3.66 9.05
CA GLU A 4 -21.59 -4.61 9.33
C GLU A 4 -21.63 -5.89 8.48
N LYS A 5 -22.83 -6.39 8.16
CA LYS A 5 -23.01 -7.58 7.31
C LYS A 5 -22.52 -7.31 5.89
N GLU A 6 -22.95 -6.21 5.29
CA GLU A 6 -22.62 -5.81 3.92
C GLU A 6 -21.13 -5.49 3.79
N ILE A 7 -20.54 -4.86 4.82
CA ILE A 7 -19.10 -4.63 4.88
C ILE A 7 -18.34 -5.96 4.91
N ASN A 8 -18.78 -6.93 5.72
CA ASN A 8 -18.15 -8.24 5.77
C ASN A 8 -18.26 -9.00 4.43
N GLU A 9 -19.40 -8.90 3.75
CA GLU A 9 -19.60 -9.48 2.42
C GLU A 9 -18.69 -8.83 1.36
N LEU A 10 -18.53 -7.50 1.41
CA LEU A 10 -17.61 -6.76 0.54
C LEU A 10 -16.16 -7.17 0.81
N VAL A 11 -15.74 -7.21 2.07
CA VAL A 11 -14.38 -7.63 2.47
C VAL A 11 -14.11 -9.06 2.03
N ASN A 12 -15.07 -9.98 2.21
CA ASN A 12 -14.95 -11.35 1.74
C ASN A 12 -14.77 -11.41 0.21
N SER A 13 -15.51 -10.58 -0.54
CA SER A 13 -15.40 -10.50 -1.99
C SER A 13 -14.03 -9.96 -2.43
N ILE A 14 -13.55 -8.88 -1.80
CA ILE A 14 -12.20 -8.34 -2.01
C ILE A 14 -11.14 -9.39 -1.71
N SER A 15 -11.29 -10.17 -0.63
CA SER A 15 -10.31 -11.18 -0.24
C SER A 15 -10.14 -12.31 -1.28
N LYS A 16 -11.15 -12.48 -2.15
CA LYS A 16 -11.16 -13.49 -3.20
C LYS A 16 -10.58 -12.99 -4.52
N THR A 17 -10.30 -11.70 -4.67
CA THR A 17 -9.70 -11.16 -5.90
C THR A 17 -8.26 -11.60 -6.07
N ASN A 18 -7.77 -11.57 -7.31
CA ASN A 18 -6.41 -11.99 -7.62
C ASN A 18 -5.40 -10.99 -7.06
N GLU A 19 -5.71 -9.70 -7.12
CA GLU A 19 -4.90 -8.59 -6.63
C GLU A 19 -4.64 -8.73 -5.13
N PHE A 20 -5.67 -9.04 -4.33
CA PHE A 20 -5.51 -9.26 -2.90
C PHE A 20 -4.69 -10.53 -2.61
N LYS A 21 -4.97 -11.64 -3.31
CA LYS A 21 -4.25 -12.90 -3.11
C LYS A 21 -2.77 -12.77 -3.45
N GLU A 22 -2.45 -12.13 -4.57
CA GLU A 22 -1.08 -11.91 -5.02
C GLU A 22 -0.34 -10.99 -4.05
N PHE A 23 -0.97 -9.90 -3.59
CA PHE A 23 -0.36 -9.02 -2.61
C PHE A 23 -0.15 -9.71 -1.25
N LYS A 24 -1.14 -10.48 -0.77
CA LYS A 24 -1.02 -11.30 0.44
C LYS A 24 0.13 -12.31 0.34
N LYS A 25 0.27 -12.98 -0.81
CA LYS A 25 1.35 -13.92 -1.07
C LYS A 25 2.71 -13.23 -1.09
N ALA A 26 2.82 -12.07 -1.74
CA ALA A 26 4.06 -11.30 -1.75
C ALA A 26 4.47 -10.82 -0.35
N LYS A 27 3.51 -10.32 0.46
CA LYS A 27 3.73 -9.99 1.88
C LYS A 27 4.22 -11.19 2.68
N ALA A 28 3.58 -12.35 2.51
CA ALA A 28 4.00 -13.56 3.20
C ALA A 28 5.39 -14.05 2.75
N ASN A 29 5.75 -13.85 1.48
CA ASN A 29 7.05 -14.25 0.95
C ASN A 29 8.20 -13.47 1.58
N ILE A 30 8.01 -12.17 1.87
CA ILE A 30 9.03 -11.34 2.53
C ILE A 30 9.40 -11.87 3.92
N ASN A 31 8.47 -12.51 4.64
CA ASN A 31 8.77 -13.10 5.95
C ASN A 31 9.81 -14.24 5.89
N LYS A 32 10.11 -14.77 4.70
CA LYS A 32 11.18 -15.77 4.52
C LYS A 32 12.58 -15.15 4.48
N TYR A 33 12.67 -13.82 4.43
CA TYR A 33 13.93 -13.08 4.33
C TYR A 33 13.97 -12.01 5.45
N PRO A 34 14.37 -12.39 6.67
CA PRO A 34 14.34 -11.51 7.84
C PRO A 34 15.08 -10.18 7.62
N ASP A 35 16.27 -10.22 7.02
CA ASP A 35 17.07 -9.02 6.76
C ASP A 35 16.36 -8.05 5.79
N LEU A 36 15.78 -8.57 4.70
CA LEU A 36 15.01 -7.77 3.74
C LEU A 36 13.73 -7.20 4.37
N LYS A 37 13.11 -7.94 5.28
CA LYS A 37 11.94 -7.47 6.01
C LYS A 37 12.30 -6.32 6.94
N GLU A 38 13.40 -6.44 7.68
CA GLU A 38 13.88 -5.38 8.57
C GLU A 38 14.23 -4.11 7.81
N GLU A 39 14.98 -4.22 6.70
CA GLU A 39 15.31 -3.06 5.86
C GLU A 39 14.05 -2.41 5.26
N LEU A 40 13.05 -3.20 4.87
CA LEU A 40 11.78 -2.68 4.36
C LEU A 40 10.97 -1.97 5.44
N GLU A 41 10.93 -2.49 6.66
CA GLU A 41 10.24 -1.88 7.79
C GLU A 41 10.91 -0.56 8.22
N ASP A 42 12.24 -0.52 8.22
CA ASP A 42 13.01 0.72 8.46
C ASP A 42 12.72 1.77 7.39
N PHE A 43 12.72 1.36 6.11
CA PHE A 43 12.36 2.23 5.00
C PHE A 43 10.94 2.81 5.16
N GLN A 44 9.95 1.98 5.52
CA GLN A 44 8.57 2.42 5.74
C GLN A 44 8.42 3.39 6.91
N LYS A 45 9.13 3.16 8.01
CA LYS A 45 9.15 4.09 9.14
C LYS A 45 9.69 5.46 8.74
N LYS A 46 10.85 5.49 8.07
CA LYS A 46 11.46 6.73 7.56
C LYS A 46 10.53 7.47 6.59
N GLN A 47 9.81 6.73 5.74
CA GLN A 47 8.84 7.30 4.81
C GLN A 47 7.66 7.94 5.55
N ILE A 48 7.11 7.26 6.57
CA ILE A 48 6.03 7.79 7.41
C ILE A 48 6.49 9.03 8.19
N ASP A 49 7.69 8.98 8.78
CA ASP A 49 8.26 10.11 9.50
C ASP A 49 8.39 11.32 8.57
N LEU A 50 8.86 11.13 7.33
CA LEU A 50 8.92 12.19 6.33
C LEU A 50 7.54 12.77 5.98
N TYR A 51 6.51 11.93 5.82
CA TYR A 51 5.14 12.40 5.55
C TYR A 51 4.52 13.15 6.73
N ASN A 52 4.77 12.68 7.96
CA ASN A 52 4.23 13.30 9.18
C ASN A 52 4.97 14.58 9.55
N MET A 53 6.24 14.67 9.19
CA MET A 53 7.05 15.85 9.37
C MET A 53 6.68 16.91 8.32
N ASN A 54 5.93 17.93 8.72
CA ASN A 54 5.85 19.22 8.02
C ASN A 54 7.20 19.98 8.04
N MET A 55 8.34 19.27 7.91
CA MET A 55 9.67 19.84 7.96
C MET A 55 9.95 20.59 6.66
N ARG A 56 10.02 21.92 6.73
CA ARG A 56 10.50 22.77 5.63
C ARG A 56 12.02 22.94 5.76
N GLY A 57 12.74 22.89 4.64
CA GLY A 57 14.18 23.21 4.56
C GLY A 57 15.11 22.00 4.37
N GLU A 58 16.43 22.22 4.48
CA GLU A 58 17.53 21.30 4.11
C GLU A 58 17.47 19.89 4.74
N LYS A 59 16.86 19.75 5.92
CA LYS A 59 16.65 18.43 6.56
C LYS A 59 15.74 17.53 5.73
N ASN A 60 14.78 18.10 5.00
CA ASN A 60 13.89 17.35 4.12
C ASN A 60 14.64 16.79 2.90
N ASP A 61 15.58 17.56 2.35
CA ASP A 61 16.35 17.16 1.17
C ASP A 61 17.30 16.00 1.48
N TRP A 62 17.97 16.05 2.65
CA TRP A 62 18.83 14.95 3.11
C TRP A 62 18.03 13.67 3.35
N LEU A 63 16.90 13.75 4.07
CA LEU A 63 16.07 12.60 4.40
C LEU A 63 15.45 11.98 3.13
N THR A 64 15.03 12.83 2.17
CA THR A 64 14.53 12.41 0.86
C THR A 64 15.60 11.69 0.04
N SER A 65 16.85 12.19 0.07
CA SER A 65 17.98 11.55 -0.60
C SER A 65 18.32 10.18 0.01
N ASP A 66 18.31 10.07 1.34
CA ASP A 66 18.54 8.80 2.05
C ASP A 66 17.43 7.77 1.75
N LEU A 67 16.17 8.20 1.76
CA LEU A 67 15.03 7.37 1.36
C LEU A 67 15.16 6.88 -0.09
N ASN A 68 15.51 7.77 -1.02
CA ASN A 68 15.71 7.39 -2.42
C ASN A 68 16.85 6.37 -2.59
N ARG A 69 17.93 6.51 -1.82
CA ARG A 69 19.05 5.55 -1.83
C ARG A 69 18.61 4.20 -1.28
N SER A 70 17.90 4.19 -0.16
CA SER A 70 17.36 2.98 0.47
C SER A 70 16.39 2.26 -0.47
N PHE A 71 15.48 3.00 -1.11
CA PHE A 71 14.57 2.47 -2.11
C PHE A 71 15.31 1.84 -3.30
N LYS A 72 16.33 2.51 -3.85
CA LYS A 72 17.14 1.97 -4.96
C LYS A 72 17.91 0.69 -4.61
N LYS A 73 18.23 0.47 -3.33
CA LYS A 73 18.83 -0.79 -2.88
C LYS A 73 17.77 -1.88 -2.79
N LEU A 74 16.67 -1.60 -2.08
CA LEU A 74 15.57 -2.53 -1.85
C LEU A 74 14.90 -2.97 -3.16
N SER A 75 14.72 -2.06 -4.11
CA SER A 75 14.06 -2.35 -5.39
C SER A 75 14.81 -3.32 -6.31
N LYS A 76 16.08 -3.62 -6.01
CA LYS A 76 16.86 -4.63 -6.74
C LYS A 76 16.46 -6.06 -6.39
N PHE A 77 15.84 -6.28 -5.22
CA PHE A 77 15.42 -7.60 -4.80
C PHE A 77 14.10 -7.98 -5.49
N PRO A 78 14.02 -9.11 -6.20
CA PRO A 78 12.81 -9.56 -6.87
C PRO A 78 11.59 -9.65 -5.95
N GLU A 79 11.81 -10.02 -4.69
CA GLU A 79 10.78 -10.15 -3.66
C GLU A 79 10.17 -8.79 -3.30
N ILE A 80 11.01 -7.76 -3.18
CA ILE A 80 10.58 -6.38 -2.95
C ILE A 80 9.84 -5.86 -4.19
N HIS A 81 10.38 -6.09 -5.39
CA HIS A 81 9.72 -5.70 -6.63
C HIS A 81 8.32 -6.33 -6.75
N LYS A 82 8.19 -7.63 -6.44
CA LYS A 82 6.90 -8.33 -6.45
C LYS A 82 5.96 -7.79 -5.38
N LEU A 83 6.46 -7.47 -4.19
CA LEU A 83 5.65 -6.83 -3.14
C LEU A 83 5.10 -5.47 -3.58
N LEU A 84 5.96 -4.61 -4.12
CA LEU A 84 5.59 -3.26 -4.53
C LEU A 84 4.62 -3.27 -5.72
N SER A 85 4.88 -4.09 -6.74
CA SER A 85 4.00 -4.23 -7.91
C SER A 85 2.62 -4.79 -7.53
N SER A 86 2.56 -5.90 -6.79
CA SER A 86 1.28 -6.47 -6.33
C SER A 86 0.53 -5.53 -5.37
N GLY A 87 1.26 -4.78 -4.53
CA GLY A 87 0.67 -3.75 -3.68
C GLY A 87 0.06 -2.61 -4.48
N LYS A 88 0.74 -2.16 -5.55
CA LYS A 88 0.22 -1.16 -6.47
C LYS A 88 -1.06 -1.65 -7.18
N GLU A 89 -1.05 -2.86 -7.72
CA GLU A 89 -2.21 -3.46 -8.39
C GLU A 89 -3.43 -3.55 -7.46
N PHE A 90 -3.21 -3.98 -6.21
CA PHE A 90 -4.26 -4.02 -5.20
C PHE A 90 -4.78 -2.62 -4.85
N ASN A 91 -3.90 -1.63 -4.68
CA ASN A 91 -4.31 -0.26 -4.41
C ASN A 91 -5.09 0.35 -5.58
N ASP A 92 -4.68 0.11 -6.83
CA ASP A 92 -5.38 0.57 -8.02
C ASP A 92 -6.80 -0.03 -8.09
N MET A 93 -6.95 -1.32 -7.75
CA MET A 93 -8.26 -1.98 -7.65
C MET A 93 -9.13 -1.34 -6.55
N MET A 94 -8.56 -1.12 -5.35
CA MET A 94 -9.28 -0.49 -4.23
C MET A 94 -9.70 0.95 -4.55
N PHE A 95 -8.86 1.70 -5.27
CA PHE A 95 -9.20 3.05 -5.72
C PHE A 95 -10.36 3.04 -6.71
N LYS A 96 -10.38 2.10 -7.67
CA LYS A 96 -11.53 1.91 -8.57
C LYS A 96 -12.80 1.58 -7.81
N LEU A 97 -12.73 0.67 -6.83
CA LEU A 97 -13.87 0.33 -5.98
C LEU A 97 -14.41 1.56 -5.24
N TYR A 98 -13.54 2.33 -4.59
CA TYR A 98 -13.91 3.58 -3.92
C TYR A 98 -14.58 4.57 -4.87
N LYS A 99 -14.01 4.76 -6.06
CA LYS A 99 -14.59 5.62 -7.09
C LYS A 99 -15.99 5.15 -7.51
N THR A 100 -16.16 3.85 -7.78
CA THR A 100 -17.46 3.28 -8.15
C THR A 100 -18.50 3.49 -7.06
N ILE A 101 -18.14 3.31 -5.78
CA ILE A 101 -19.06 3.57 -4.66
C ILE A 101 -19.47 5.05 -4.65
N ASN A 102 -18.53 5.98 -4.79
CA ASN A 102 -18.84 7.41 -4.84
C ASN A 102 -19.73 7.78 -6.03
N ASP A 103 -19.45 7.25 -7.22
CA ASP A 103 -20.25 7.50 -8.41
C ASP A 103 -21.70 7.00 -8.22
N LEU A 104 -21.87 5.82 -7.61
CA LEU A 104 -23.19 5.26 -7.30
C LEU A 104 -23.94 6.08 -6.24
N LEU A 105 -23.26 6.57 -5.20
CA LEU A 105 -23.86 7.45 -4.20
C LEU A 105 -24.27 8.80 -4.81
N ASN A 106 -23.39 9.38 -5.65
CA ASN A 106 -23.68 10.63 -6.35
C ASN A 106 -24.95 10.52 -7.21
N SER A 107 -25.11 9.40 -7.93
CA SER A 107 -26.30 9.13 -8.73
C SER A 107 -27.61 9.04 -7.93
N GLN A 108 -27.56 8.86 -6.60
CA GLN A 108 -28.76 8.91 -5.75
C GLN A 108 -29.23 10.34 -5.47
N PHE A 109 -28.35 11.34 -5.56
CA PHE A 109 -28.70 12.75 -5.37
C PHE A 109 -29.30 13.39 -6.63
N GLU A 110 -29.05 12.79 -7.80
CA GLU A 110 -29.55 13.26 -9.10
C GLU A 110 -30.91 12.66 -9.49
N LYS A 111 -31.46 11.76 -8.66
CA LYS A 111 -32.80 11.18 -8.80
C LYS A 111 -33.82 11.95 -7.98
#